data_AF-A0AAW6ZNW0-F1
#
_entry.id   AF-A0AAW6ZNW0-F1
#
_cell.length_a   1.000
_cell.length_b   1.000
_cell.length_c   1.000
_cell.angle_alpha   90.00
_cell.angle_beta   90.00
_cell.angle_gamma   90.00
#
_symmetry.space_group_name_H-M   'P 1'
#
loop_
_entity.id
_entity.type
_entity.pdbx_description
1 polymer ?
#
loop_
_entity_poly.entity_id
_entity_poly.type
_entity_poly.pdbx_seq_one_letter_code
_entity_poly.pdbx_strand_id
1 'polypeptide(L)'
;MLSELNDRLATVSENIAQLEGQFGEYFKPDRCQCTVNNHEVFLEYQHDLVFEEASEQAQVLLRLLDIPTIVGGRRNLLRDVSGKGDTTKLHLDLSCTEEDLLLQYVCSELLLFFQKIANNP
;
A
#
# COMPACT_ATOMS: atom_id res chain seq x y z
N MET A 1 3.14 -5.94 -25.93
CA MET A 1 1.84 -5.34 -25.55
C MET A 1 0.98 -6.29 -24.71
N LEU A 2 0.41 -7.40 -25.22
CA LEU A 2 -0.43 -8.30 -24.38
C LEU A 2 0.34 -9.04 -23.28
N SER A 3 1.55 -9.56 -23.57
CA SER A 3 2.39 -10.23 -22.56
C SER A 3 2.76 -9.28 -21.42
N GLU A 4 3.21 -8.08 -21.76
CA GLU A 4 3.64 -7.06 -20.79
C GLU A 4 2.50 -6.57 -19.88
N LEU A 5 1.29 -6.42 -20.42
CA LEU A 5 0.11 -6.11 -19.60
C LEU A 5 -0.22 -7.26 -18.65
N ASN A 6 -0.17 -8.51 -19.12
CA ASN A 6 -0.40 -9.69 -18.28
C ASN A 6 0.63 -9.82 -17.16
N ASP A 7 1.91 -9.55 -17.46
CA ASP A 7 3.00 -9.59 -16.47
C ASP A 7 2.79 -8.52 -15.39
N ARG A 8 2.38 -7.30 -15.79
CA ARG A 8 2.06 -6.21 -14.86
C ARG A 8 0.84 -6.55 -13.99
N LEU A 9 -0.20 -7.14 -14.57
CA LEU A 9 -1.40 -7.58 -13.84
C LEU A 9 -1.08 -8.68 -12.82
N ALA A 10 -0.25 -9.65 -13.20
CA ALA A 10 0.19 -10.72 -12.31
C ALA A 10 1.00 -10.13 -11.14
N THR A 11 1.96 -9.26 -11.44
CA THR A 11 2.79 -8.58 -10.44
C THR A 11 1.93 -7.78 -9.45
N VAL A 12 0.97 -7.00 -9.95
CA VAL A 12 0.06 -6.20 -9.11
C VAL A 12 -0.80 -7.09 -8.22
N SER A 13 -1.36 -8.17 -8.78
CA SER A 13 -2.23 -9.09 -8.04
C SER A 13 -1.46 -9.78 -6.90
N GLU A 14 -0.24 -10.25 -7.19
CA GLU A 14 0.65 -10.82 -6.20
C GLU A 14 1.02 -9.81 -5.12
N ASN A 15 1.32 -8.56 -5.51
CA ASN A 15 1.66 -7.50 -4.57
C ASN A 15 0.50 -7.19 -3.60
N ILE A 16 -0.73 -7.10 -4.11
CA ILE A 16 -1.92 -6.83 -3.29
C ILE A 16 -2.20 -8.00 -2.35
N ALA A 17 -2.13 -9.24 -2.84
CA ALA A 17 -2.34 -10.43 -2.00
C ALA A 17 -1.29 -10.53 -0.88
N GLN A 18 -0.02 -10.21 -1.19
CA GLN A 18 1.03 -10.18 -0.18
C GLN A 18 0.82 -9.05 0.84
N LEU A 19 0.33 -7.88 0.40
CA LEU A 19 0.00 -6.78 1.30
C LEU A 19 -1.12 -7.17 2.27
N GLU A 20 -2.19 -7.77 1.76
CA GLU A 20 -3.29 -8.25 2.61
C GLU A 20 -2.82 -9.34 3.59
N GLY A 21 -2.02 -10.30 3.12
CA GLY A 21 -1.55 -11.41 3.94
C GLY A 21 -0.57 -11.01 5.05
N GLN A 22 0.31 -10.04 4.81
CA GLN A 22 1.33 -9.63 5.79
C GLN A 22 0.89 -8.48 6.70
N PHE A 23 -0.01 -7.60 6.22
CA PHE A 23 -0.36 -6.38 6.93
C PHE A 23 -1.80 -6.36 7.41
N GLY A 24 -2.67 -7.18 6.81
CA GLY A 24 -4.10 -7.20 7.13
C GLY A 24 -4.38 -7.47 8.61
N GLU A 25 -3.52 -8.22 9.31
CA GLU A 25 -3.71 -8.48 10.74
C GLU A 25 -3.41 -7.27 11.64
N TYR A 26 -2.59 -6.34 11.17
CA TYR A 26 -2.28 -5.08 11.86
C TYR A 26 -3.29 -3.98 11.53
N PHE A 27 -4.06 -4.12 10.45
CA PHE A 27 -5.10 -3.16 10.04
C PHE A 27 -6.45 -3.38 10.74
N LYS A 28 -6.42 -3.91 11.97
CA LYS A 28 -7.62 -4.10 12.80
C LYS A 28 -8.00 -2.80 13.50
N PRO A 29 -9.30 -2.56 13.75
CA PRO A 29 -9.75 -1.27 14.29
C PRO A 29 -9.16 -0.92 15.67
N ASP A 30 -8.83 -1.92 16.49
CA ASP A 30 -8.23 -1.74 17.81
C ASP A 30 -6.74 -1.39 17.79
N ARG A 31 -6.07 -1.56 16.65
CA ARG A 31 -4.62 -1.39 16.48
C ARG A 31 -4.25 -0.46 15.34
N CYS A 32 -5.21 0.04 14.58
CA CYS A 32 -4.99 0.79 13.37
C CYS A 32 -5.88 2.04 13.32
N GLN A 33 -5.24 3.18 13.13
CA GLN A 33 -5.89 4.42 12.79
C GLN A 33 -5.62 4.73 11.31
N CYS A 34 -6.69 4.75 10.51
CA CYS A 34 -6.63 5.13 9.10
C CYS A 34 -7.38 6.44 8.87
N THR A 35 -6.73 7.39 8.21
CA THR A 35 -7.36 8.63 7.72
C THR A 35 -7.14 8.74 6.22
N VAL A 36 -8.23 8.91 5.48
CA VAL A 36 -8.20 9.13 4.03
C VAL A 36 -8.65 10.56 3.75
N ASN A 37 -7.82 11.33 3.06
CA ASN A 37 -8.14 12.69 2.61
C ASN A 37 -7.93 12.79 1.09
N ASN A 38 -9.04 12.78 0.35
CA ASN A 38 -9.05 12.64 -1.11
C ASN A 38 -8.29 11.39 -1.58
N HIS A 39 -7.07 11.55 -2.05
CA HIS A 39 -6.20 10.47 -2.54
C HIS A 39 -4.99 10.21 -1.62
N GLU A 40 -4.88 10.95 -0.52
CA GLU A 40 -3.81 10.79 0.46
C GLU A 40 -4.32 9.88 1.59
N VAL A 41 -3.54 8.85 1.92
CA VAL A 41 -3.86 7.91 3.00
C VAL A 41 -2.79 8.01 4.07
N PHE A 42 -3.23 8.25 5.30
CA PHE A 42 -2.39 8.23 6.49
C PHE A 42 -2.83 7.06 7.35
N LEU A 43 -1.92 6.11 7.53
CA LEU A 43 -2.16 4.90 8.31
C LEU A 43 -1.20 4.87 9.48
N GLU A 44 -1.70 4.61 10.67
CA GLU A 44 -0.90 4.38 11.85
C GLU A 44 -1.34 3.06 12.47
N TYR A 45 -0.44 2.09 12.57
CA TYR A 45 -0.76 0.79 13.14
C TYR A 45 0.25 0.35 14.18
N GLN A 46 -0.25 -0.38 15.18
CA GLN A 46 0.55 -1.01 16.21
C GLN A 46 0.91 -2.44 15.80
N HIS A 47 2.17 -2.83 16.05
CA HIS A 47 2.71 -4.14 15.77
C HIS A 47 3.53 -4.65 16.95
N ASP A 48 3.64 -5.96 17.08
CA ASP A 48 4.44 -6.66 18.08
C ASP A 48 5.82 -7.08 17.56
N LEU A 49 6.16 -6.66 16.34
CA LEU A 49 7.43 -6.95 15.68
C LEU A 49 8.62 -6.35 16.42
N VAL A 50 9.71 -7.10 16.48
CA VAL A 50 11.02 -6.57 16.91
C VAL A 50 11.61 -5.68 15.81
N PHE A 51 12.64 -4.89 16.16
CA PHE A 51 13.22 -3.90 15.25
C PHE A 51 13.64 -4.47 13.88
N GLU A 52 14.25 -5.66 13.87
CA GLU A 52 14.71 -6.33 12.65
C GLU A 52 13.52 -6.72 11.76
N GLU A 53 12.48 -7.34 12.34
CA GLU A 53 11.25 -7.72 11.63
C GLU A 53 10.47 -6.51 11.11
N ALA A 54 10.36 -5.44 11.91
CA ALA A 54 9.71 -4.20 11.50
C ALA A 54 10.47 -3.52 10.33
N SER A 55 11.80 -3.57 10.35
CA SER A 55 12.64 -3.07 9.26
C SER A 55 12.46 -3.90 7.99
N GLU A 56 12.42 -5.23 8.09
CA GLU A 56 12.14 -6.10 6.94
C GLU A 56 10.74 -5.85 6.37
N GLN A 57 9.75 -5.72 7.26
CA GLN A 57 8.37 -5.44 6.88
C GLN A 57 8.26 -4.09 6.12
N ALA A 58 8.97 -3.04 6.56
CA ALA A 58 9.01 -1.76 5.86
C ALA A 58 9.63 -1.88 4.45
N GLN A 59 10.68 -2.68 4.29
CA GLN A 59 11.26 -2.94 2.97
C GLN A 59 10.30 -3.70 2.05
N VAL A 60 9.51 -4.62 2.61
CA VAL A 60 8.47 -5.31 1.86
C VAL A 60 7.39 -4.32 1.39
N LEU A 61 6.89 -3.44 2.25
CA LEU A 61 5.93 -2.40 1.84
C LEU A 61 6.43 -1.55 0.68
N LEU A 62 7.69 -1.08 0.77
CA LEU A 62 8.31 -0.27 -0.26
C LEU A 62 8.31 -0.98 -1.62
N ARG A 63 8.52 -2.29 -1.63
CA ARG A 63 8.50 -3.10 -2.86
C ARG A 63 7.08 -3.34 -3.37
N LEU A 64 6.14 -3.66 -2.49
CA LEU A 64 4.76 -4.00 -2.87
C LEU A 64 4.02 -2.81 -3.47
N LEU A 65 4.26 -1.62 -2.93
CA LEU A 65 3.63 -0.37 -3.35
C LEU A 65 4.35 0.31 -4.52
N ASP A 66 5.39 -0.33 -5.06
CA ASP A 66 6.14 0.13 -6.23
C ASP A 66 5.59 -0.52 -7.50
N ILE A 67 4.69 0.19 -8.19
CA ILE A 67 3.87 -0.34 -9.28
C ILE A 67 4.52 -0.04 -10.65
N PRO A 68 4.69 -1.04 -11.54
CA PRO A 68 5.22 -0.81 -12.88
C PRO A 68 4.23 -0.02 -13.76
N THR A 69 4.74 1.02 -14.41
CA THR A 69 3.98 1.92 -15.30
C THR A 69 4.08 1.51 -16.78
N ILE A 70 3.13 1.96 -17.59
CA ILE A 70 3.04 1.66 -19.02
C ILE A 70 4.21 2.23 -19.85
N VAL A 71 4.88 3.29 -19.37
CA VAL A 71 6.02 3.92 -20.05
C VAL A 71 7.39 3.32 -19.64
N GLY A 72 7.39 2.18 -18.95
CA GLY A 72 8.61 1.49 -18.51
C GLY A 72 9.24 2.05 -17.23
N GLY A 73 8.56 2.96 -16.54
CA GLY A 73 8.93 3.47 -15.21
C GLY A 73 8.25 2.69 -14.08
N ARG A 74 8.48 3.12 -12.83
CA ARG A 74 7.79 2.58 -11.65
C ARG A 74 7.27 3.73 -10.78
N ARG A 75 6.08 3.54 -10.22
CA ARG A 75 5.40 4.51 -9.35
C ARG A 75 5.29 3.91 -7.97
N ASN A 76 6.06 4.44 -7.02
CA ASN A 76 5.86 4.10 -5.62
C ASN A 76 4.70 4.92 -5.05
N LEU A 77 3.71 4.21 -4.52
CA LEU A 77 2.54 4.78 -3.87
C LEU A 77 2.84 5.16 -2.40
N LEU A 78 3.90 4.62 -1.80
CA LEU A 78 4.36 4.97 -0.47
C LEU A 78 5.24 6.22 -0.55
N ARG A 79 4.78 7.32 0.07
CA ARG A 79 5.55 8.58 0.15
C ARG A 79 6.46 8.64 1.36
N ASP A 80 5.98 8.16 2.50
CA ASP A 80 6.75 8.15 3.74
C ASP A 80 6.40 6.93 4.60
N VAL A 81 7.40 6.44 5.33
CA VAL A 81 7.26 5.41 6.35
C VAL A 81 8.10 5.82 7.55
N SER A 82 7.48 5.89 8.72
CA SER A 82 8.19 6.16 9.96
C SER A 82 7.73 5.20 11.05
N GLY A 83 8.65 4.84 11.95
CA GLY A 83 8.39 3.93 13.04
C GLY A 83 8.90 4.49 14.36
N LYS A 84 8.14 4.28 15.44
CA LYS A 84 8.57 4.58 16.80
C LYS A 84 8.03 3.52 17.77
N GLY A 85 8.93 2.73 18.34
CA GLY A 85 8.55 1.66 19.26
C GLY A 85 7.79 0.55 18.54
N ASP A 86 6.57 0.31 18.99
CA ASP A 86 5.62 -0.67 18.47
C ASP A 86 4.64 -0.06 17.44
N THR A 87 4.88 1.17 16.99
CA THR A 87 3.98 1.89 16.10
C THR A 87 4.66 2.24 14.79
N THR A 88 3.99 1.93 13.67
CA THR A 88 4.40 2.31 12.31
C THR A 88 3.37 3.24 11.68
N LYS A 89 3.86 4.28 11.00
CA LYS A 89 3.07 5.26 10.26
C LYS A 89 3.42 5.18 8.78
N LEU A 90 2.40 5.04 7.95
CA LEU A 90 2.50 5.04 6.49
C LEU A 90 1.78 6.26 5.93
N HIS A 91 2.41 6.87 4.94
CA HIS A 91 1.81 7.93 4.13
C HIS A 91 1.80 7.48 2.68
N LEU A 92 0.60 7.24 2.13
CA LEU A 92 0.42 6.85 0.74
C LEU A 92 -0.20 7.99 -0.07
N ASP A 93 0.24 8.08 -1.31
CA ASP A 93 -0.33 8.94 -2.34
C ASP A 93 -0.89 8.09 -3.46
N LEU A 94 -2.21 8.02 -3.50
CA LEU A 94 -3.00 7.28 -4.48
C LEU A 94 -3.55 8.22 -5.57
N SER A 95 -2.98 9.43 -5.71
CA SER A 95 -3.34 10.31 -6.81
C SER A 95 -2.72 9.76 -8.10
N CYS A 96 -3.58 9.27 -8.99
CA CYS A 96 -3.16 8.66 -10.26
C CYS A 96 -3.78 9.49 -11.39
N THR A 97 -2.94 10.37 -11.95
CA THR A 97 -3.29 11.26 -13.09
C THR A 97 -2.68 10.77 -14.39
N GLU A 98 -1.90 9.69 -14.36
CA GLU A 98 -1.28 9.10 -15.55
C GLU A 98 -2.31 8.43 -16.46
N GLU A 99 -2.02 8.31 -17.76
CA GLU A 99 -2.85 7.57 -18.73
C GLU A 99 -2.86 6.04 -18.52
N ASP A 100 -2.25 5.57 -17.44
CA ASP A 100 -2.08 4.15 -17.13
C ASP A 100 -3.30 3.59 -16.38
N LEU A 101 -4.20 2.97 -17.15
CA LEU A 101 -5.46 2.40 -16.62
C LEU A 101 -5.24 1.35 -15.52
N LEU A 102 -4.15 0.56 -15.59
CA LEU A 102 -3.85 -0.43 -14.55
C LEU A 102 -3.48 0.28 -13.25
N LEU A 103 -2.62 1.28 -13.33
CA LEU A 103 -2.23 2.06 -12.16
C LEU A 103 -3.46 2.77 -11.56
N GLN A 104 -4.28 3.43 -12.38
CA GLN A 104 -5.53 4.05 -11.92
C GLN A 104 -6.46 3.06 -11.20
N TYR A 105 -6.60 1.85 -11.74
CA TYR A 105 -7.40 0.80 -11.10
C TYR A 105 -6.83 0.41 -9.73
N VAL A 106 -5.51 0.16 -9.65
CA VAL A 106 -4.84 -0.18 -8.39
C VAL A 106 -4.99 0.92 -7.35
N CYS A 107 -4.76 2.18 -7.74
CA CYS A 107 -4.93 3.33 -6.84
C CYS A 107 -6.37 3.43 -6.32
N SER A 108 -7.36 3.18 -7.18
CA SER A 108 -8.78 3.21 -6.82
C SER A 108 -9.17 2.08 -5.87
N GLU A 109 -8.73 0.85 -6.12
CA GLU A 109 -9.02 -0.30 -5.23
C GLU A 109 -8.36 -0.14 -3.86
N LEU A 110 -7.10 0.30 -3.82
CA LEU A 110 -6.41 0.61 -2.57
C LEU A 110 -7.13 1.73 -1.81
N LEU A 111 -7.57 2.77 -2.51
CA LEU A 111 -8.30 3.87 -1.89
C LEU A 111 -9.62 3.38 -1.28
N LEU A 112 -10.38 2.56 -2.00
CA LEU A 112 -11.61 1.93 -1.49
C LEU A 112 -11.34 1.05 -0.28
N PHE A 113 -10.24 0.29 -0.29
CA PHE A 113 -9.81 -0.54 0.84
C PHE A 113 -9.52 0.31 2.08
N PHE A 114 -8.68 1.35 1.96
CA PHE A 114 -8.33 2.21 3.09
C PHE A 114 -9.50 3.05 3.59
N GLN A 115 -10.43 3.43 2.71
CA GLN A 115 -11.70 4.06 3.10
C GLN A 115 -12.58 3.12 3.93
N LYS A 116 -12.60 1.81 3.61
CA LYS A 116 -13.32 0.83 4.43
C LYS A 116 -12.68 0.69 5.82
N ILE A 117 -11.36 0.73 5.92
CA ILE A 117 -10.65 0.71 7.21
C ILE A 117 -10.97 1.98 8.00
N ALA A 118 -10.86 3.16 7.37
CA ALA A 118 -11.11 4.45 8.04
C ALA A 118 -12.56 4.60 8.56
N ASN A 119 -13.53 3.96 7.90
CA ASN A 119 -14.95 4.04 8.26
C ASN A 119 -15.46 2.87 9.13
N ASN A 120 -14.61 1.88 9.45
CA ASN A 120 -14.93 0.81 10.40
C ASN A 120 -14.00 0.91 11.63
N PRO A 121 -14.25 1.87 12.54
CA PRO A 121 -13.50 2.02 13.78
C PRO A 121 -13.79 0.92 14.81
#